data_AF-A0A2H1BVC5-F1
#
_entry.id   AF-A0A2H1BVC5-F1
#
_cell.length_a   1.000
_cell.length_b   1.000
_cell.length_c   1.000
_cell.angle_alpha   90.00
_cell.angle_beta   90.00
_cell.angle_gamma   90.00
#
_symmetry.space_group_name_H-M   'P 1'
#
loop_
_entity.id
_entity.type
_entity.pdbx_description
1 polymer ?
#
loop_
_entity_poly.entity_id
_entity_poly.type
_entity_poly.pdbx_seq_one_letter_code
_entity_poly.pdbx_strand_id
1 'polypeptide(L)'
;VSPVRVPHTGSSWAYVVRGTRIPPIPKDRWSIVYSGDTPPCDDLIEAGRECDLLIHEATMMDEHKDLAVRAKHSTIGGAIEVAREMRANFTLLNHFSQRYGRLPMLDKFISNVAVTFDLMKVRFSDLQRLPYYLPYYKYAFAKHWDAQQVKAEAYSWRKYREQASMEPPDSLECSELPDNSDGATPKVSQSSVV
;
A
#
# COMPACT_ATOMS: atom_id res chain seq x y z
N VAL A 1 7.79 24.80 12.18
CA VAL A 1 6.77 23.74 12.08
C VAL A 1 5.49 24.39 11.63
N SER A 2 4.82 23.83 10.62
CA SER A 2 3.61 24.39 10.00
C SER A 2 2.51 23.33 10.06
N PRO A 3 1.39 23.56 10.75
CA PRO A 3 0.27 22.63 10.78
C PRO A 3 -0.53 22.68 9.47
N VAL A 4 -1.08 21.54 9.06
CA VAL A 4 -1.97 21.39 7.91
C VAL A 4 -3.20 20.63 8.37
N ARG A 5 -4.40 21.14 8.06
CA ARG A 5 -5.64 20.48 8.48
C ARG A 5 -5.87 19.25 7.60
N VAL A 6 -6.21 18.12 8.19
CA VAL A 6 -6.45 16.87 7.45
C VAL A 6 -7.80 16.22 7.80
N PRO A 7 -8.46 15.57 6.84
CA PRO A 7 -9.82 15.05 7.02
C PRO A 7 -9.85 13.68 7.72
N HIS A 8 -9.80 13.65 9.05
CA HIS A 8 -10.01 12.41 9.82
C HIS A 8 -11.09 12.58 10.90
N THR A 9 -10.79 13.32 11.97
CA THR A 9 -11.79 13.81 12.94
C THR A 9 -11.93 15.33 12.89
N GLY A 10 -12.79 15.92 13.73
CA GLY A 10 -12.99 17.38 13.77
C GLY A 10 -11.73 18.20 14.03
N SER A 11 -10.73 17.60 14.68
CA SER A 11 -9.48 18.23 15.14
C SER A 11 -8.23 17.46 14.72
N SER A 12 -8.17 16.95 13.49
CA SER A 12 -7.01 16.22 12.97
C SER A 12 -6.07 17.13 12.18
N TRP A 13 -4.76 16.94 12.38
CA TRP A 13 -3.71 17.78 11.80
C TRP A 13 -2.52 16.94 11.34
N ALA A 14 -1.95 17.33 10.20
CA ALA A 14 -0.62 16.98 9.76
C ALA A 14 0.38 18.11 10.07
N TYR A 15 1.67 17.83 9.98
CA TYR A 15 2.72 18.81 10.25
C TYR A 15 3.81 18.76 9.19
N VAL A 16 4.17 19.95 8.70
CA VAL A 16 5.36 20.15 7.88
C VAL A 16 6.45 20.80 8.75
N VAL A 17 7.53 20.06 8.95
CA VAL A 17 8.71 20.50 9.70
C VAL A 17 9.78 20.86 8.69
N ARG A 18 10.36 22.04 8.81
CA ARG A 18 11.49 22.48 7.98
C ARG A 18 12.62 22.90 8.90
N GLY A 19 13.85 22.60 8.51
CA GLY A 19 15.04 22.98 9.25
C GLY A 19 16.23 23.24 8.33
N THR A 20 17.31 23.70 8.96
CA THR A 20 18.61 23.89 8.33
C THR A 20 19.64 23.10 9.12
N ARG A 21 20.71 22.68 8.47
CA ARG A 21 21.83 22.06 9.18
C ARG A 21 22.53 23.08 10.07
N ILE A 22 23.16 22.62 11.15
CA ILE A 22 23.95 23.47 12.06
C ILE A 22 25.42 23.01 11.95
N PRO A 23 26.37 23.89 11.60
CA PRO A 23 26.18 25.30 11.24
C PRO A 23 25.41 25.49 9.92
N PRO A 24 24.72 26.63 9.70
CA PRO A 24 23.94 26.86 8.48
C PRO A 24 24.81 26.90 7.24
N ILE A 25 24.63 25.93 6.34
CA ILE A 25 25.23 25.93 5.01
C ILE A 25 24.15 26.41 4.03
N PRO A 26 24.41 27.45 3.20
CA PRO A 26 23.47 27.88 2.18
C PRO A 26 23.07 26.69 1.29
N LYS A 27 21.75 26.45 1.17
CA LYS A 27 21.10 25.31 0.46
C LYS A 27 21.00 23.97 1.21
N ASP A 28 21.56 23.82 2.42
CA ASP A 28 21.40 22.61 3.23
C ASP A 28 20.16 22.71 4.15
N ARG A 29 18.99 22.75 3.49
CA ARG A 29 17.67 22.72 4.16
C ARG A 29 17.12 21.30 4.09
N TRP A 30 16.37 20.93 5.10
CA TRP A 30 15.63 19.68 5.12
C TRP A 30 14.17 19.92 5.50
N SER A 31 13.31 19.02 5.07
CA SER A 31 11.86 19.07 5.27
C SER A 31 11.31 17.68 5.55
N ILE A 32 10.47 17.60 6.57
CA ILE A 32 9.79 16.37 6.99
C ILE A 32 8.30 16.67 7.04
N VAL A 33 7.50 15.78 6.46
CA VAL A 33 6.04 15.83 6.54
C VAL A 33 5.58 14.65 7.38
N TYR A 34 4.73 14.92 8.37
CA TYR A 34 4.07 13.90 9.17
C TYR A 34 2.56 14.01 8.95
N SER A 35 1.94 12.98 8.38
CA SER A 35 0.54 13.03 7.95
C SER A 35 -0.46 13.10 9.11
N GLY A 36 -0.11 12.56 10.27
CA GLY A 36 -1.13 12.14 11.24
C GLY A 36 -2.05 11.07 10.63
N ASP A 37 -3.26 10.93 11.16
CA ASP A 37 -4.30 10.08 10.59
C ASP A 37 -5.12 10.87 9.57
N THR A 38 -5.20 10.35 8.35
CA THR A 38 -5.88 10.99 7.22
C THR A 38 -6.09 10.01 6.07
N PRO A 39 -7.21 10.10 5.33
CA PRO A 39 -7.28 9.58 3.97
C PRO A 39 -6.39 10.45 3.04
N PRO A 40 -6.21 10.08 1.77
CA PRO A 40 -5.53 10.94 0.80
C PRO A 40 -6.07 12.37 0.82
N CYS A 41 -5.16 13.35 0.90
CA CYS A 41 -5.48 14.75 1.16
C CYS A 41 -4.62 15.69 0.30
N ASP A 42 -5.26 16.41 -0.62
CA ASP A 42 -4.60 17.32 -1.56
C ASP A 42 -3.91 18.49 -0.85
N ASP A 43 -4.52 19.03 0.22
CA ASP A 43 -3.92 20.09 1.03
C ASP A 43 -2.57 19.66 1.65
N LEU A 44 -2.48 18.39 2.06
CA LEU A 44 -1.24 17.82 2.58
C LEU A 44 -0.19 17.67 1.47
N ILE A 45 -0.61 17.16 0.30
CA ILE A 45 0.25 17.02 -0.89
C ILE A 45 0.89 18.36 -1.26
N GLU A 46 0.09 19.43 -1.33
CA GLU A 46 0.57 20.75 -1.73
C GLU A 46 1.45 21.37 -0.64
N ALA A 47 1.07 21.28 0.64
CA ALA A 47 1.86 21.82 1.74
C ALA A 47 3.24 21.13 1.90
N GLY A 48 3.29 19.83 1.56
CA GLY A 48 4.44 18.95 1.68
C GLY A 48 5.26 18.76 0.39
N ARG A 49 4.95 19.51 -0.67
CA ARG A 49 5.56 19.33 -2.00
C ARG A 49 7.08 19.27 -1.95
N GLU A 50 7.65 18.28 -2.62
CA GLU A 50 9.10 18.05 -2.77
C GLU A 50 9.83 17.91 -1.42
N CYS A 51 9.15 17.38 -0.39
CA CYS A 51 9.78 17.15 0.91
C CYS A 51 10.86 16.06 0.88
N ASP A 52 11.81 16.13 1.80
CA ASP A 52 12.90 15.15 1.91
C ASP A 52 12.41 13.82 2.49
N LEU A 53 11.48 13.89 3.44
CA LEU A 53 10.91 12.72 4.10
C LEU A 53 9.42 12.93 4.38
N LEU A 54 8.60 12.04 3.84
CA LEU A 54 7.20 11.89 4.20
C LEU A 54 7.04 10.70 5.16
N ILE A 55 6.43 10.92 6.31
CA ILE A 55 5.95 9.88 7.21
C ILE A 55 4.42 9.86 7.08
N HIS A 56 3.89 8.84 6.41
CA HIS A 56 2.48 8.76 6.08
C HIS A 56 1.80 7.57 6.76
N GLU A 57 0.59 7.76 7.26
CA GLU A 57 -0.24 6.66 7.74
C GLU A 57 -0.64 5.72 6.59
N ALA A 58 -0.67 4.42 6.85
CA ALA A 58 -1.07 3.39 5.91
C ALA A 58 -1.89 2.34 6.65
N THR A 59 -2.95 2.80 7.32
CA THR A 59 -3.69 2.01 8.31
C THR A 59 -4.32 0.75 7.72
N MET A 60 -4.77 0.82 6.46
CA MET A 60 -5.53 -0.24 5.81
C MET A 60 -4.77 -0.87 4.64
N MET A 61 -5.04 -2.15 4.39
CA MET A 61 -4.64 -2.82 3.15
C MET A 61 -5.51 -2.33 1.99
N ASP A 62 -5.03 -2.46 0.75
CA ASP A 62 -5.75 -1.99 -0.44
C ASP A 62 -7.05 -2.78 -0.69
N GLU A 63 -7.10 -4.05 -0.28
CA GLU A 63 -8.31 -4.87 -0.29
C GLU A 63 -9.42 -4.27 0.58
N HIS A 64 -9.05 -3.54 1.65
CA HIS A 64 -9.96 -2.91 2.61
C HIS A 64 -10.27 -1.43 2.28
N LYS A 65 -10.17 -1.03 1.01
CA LYS A 65 -10.40 0.36 0.57
C LYS A 65 -11.72 0.96 1.05
N ASP A 66 -12.83 0.20 1.01
CA ASP A 66 -14.12 0.71 1.49
C ASP A 66 -14.14 0.98 3.00
N LEU A 67 -13.43 0.15 3.77
CA LEU A 67 -13.25 0.38 5.21
C LEU A 67 -12.36 1.61 5.46
N ALA A 68 -11.29 1.78 4.68
CA ALA A 68 -10.41 2.95 4.77
C ALA A 68 -11.19 4.25 4.53
N VAL A 69 -12.05 4.29 3.51
CA VAL A 69 -12.92 5.45 3.24
C VAL A 69 -13.88 5.71 4.40
N ARG A 70 -14.59 4.68 4.90
CA ARG A 70 -15.54 4.84 6.01
C ARG A 70 -14.86 5.30 7.30
N ALA A 71 -13.67 4.77 7.58
CA ALA A 71 -12.89 5.09 8.78
C ALA A 71 -12.00 6.33 8.62
N LYS A 72 -12.00 6.95 7.42
CA LYS A 72 -11.18 8.13 7.08
C LYS A 72 -9.70 7.90 7.34
N HIS A 73 -9.17 6.81 6.81
CA HIS A 73 -7.75 6.46 6.84
C HIS A 73 -7.24 6.20 5.43
N SER A 74 -5.93 6.11 5.29
CA SER A 74 -5.28 5.76 4.03
C SER A 74 -5.09 4.25 3.91
N THR A 75 -5.19 3.75 2.68
CA THR A 75 -4.63 2.44 2.36
C THR A 75 -3.12 2.56 2.08
N ILE A 76 -2.40 1.45 2.04
CA ILE A 76 -0.98 1.42 1.62
C ILE A 76 -0.82 2.04 0.23
N GLY A 77 -1.60 1.62 -0.76
CA GLY A 77 -1.57 2.17 -2.11
C GLY A 77 -1.94 3.65 -2.13
N GLY A 78 -2.92 4.07 -1.34
CA GLY A 78 -3.29 5.48 -1.20
C GLY A 78 -2.17 6.35 -0.62
N ALA A 79 -1.47 5.87 0.40
CA ALA A 79 -0.32 6.56 0.98
C ALA A 79 0.86 6.67 0.00
N ILE A 80 1.11 5.62 -0.79
CA ILE A 80 2.14 5.63 -1.85
C ILE A 80 1.77 6.60 -2.97
N GLU A 81 0.49 6.70 -3.33
CA GLU A 81 0.03 7.66 -4.32
C GLU A 81 0.20 9.10 -3.84
N VAL A 82 -0.21 9.40 -2.59
CA VAL A 82 0.05 10.70 -1.96
C VAL A 82 1.53 11.06 -1.98
N ALA A 83 2.41 10.11 -1.66
CA ALA A 83 3.85 10.32 -1.72
C ALA A 83 4.35 10.67 -3.13
N ARG A 84 3.80 9.98 -4.15
CA ARG A 84 4.14 10.20 -5.56
C ARG A 84 3.70 11.58 -6.02
N GLU A 85 2.46 11.97 -5.73
CA GLU A 85 1.91 13.28 -6.10
C GLU A 85 2.63 14.43 -5.38
N MET A 86 2.96 14.24 -4.09
CA MET A 86 3.76 15.16 -3.29
C MET A 86 5.20 15.29 -3.81
N ARG A 87 5.68 14.34 -4.62
CA ARG A 87 7.09 14.20 -5.03
C ARG A 87 8.02 14.09 -3.83
N ALA A 88 7.60 13.34 -2.81
CA ALA A 88 8.44 13.10 -1.63
C ALA A 88 9.71 12.33 -2.04
N ASN A 89 10.87 12.84 -1.63
CA ASN A 89 12.16 12.20 -1.91
C ASN A 89 12.25 10.81 -1.26
N PHE A 90 11.69 10.65 -0.07
CA PHE A 90 11.56 9.37 0.60
C PHE A 90 10.27 9.28 1.41
N THR A 91 9.71 8.08 1.55
CA THR A 91 8.48 7.83 2.29
C THR A 91 8.62 6.67 3.27
N LEU A 92 8.21 6.93 4.50
CA LEU A 92 8.04 5.94 5.55
C LEU A 92 6.55 5.73 5.79
N LEU A 93 6.08 4.51 5.49
CA LEU A 93 4.72 4.08 5.80
C LEU A 93 4.67 3.68 7.27
N ASN A 94 3.68 4.23 7.99
CA ASN A 94 3.52 4.05 9.43
C ASN A 94 2.04 3.80 9.81
N HIS A 95 1.78 3.57 11.10
CA HIS A 95 0.44 3.48 11.67
C HIS A 95 -0.40 2.32 11.09
N PHE A 96 0.22 1.15 10.93
CA PHE A 96 -0.47 -0.05 10.44
C PHE A 96 -1.50 -0.56 11.45
N SER A 97 -2.70 -0.92 10.99
CA SER A 97 -3.71 -1.47 11.87
C SER A 97 -3.28 -2.82 12.44
N GLN A 98 -3.23 -2.94 13.77
CA GLN A 98 -2.95 -4.22 14.43
C GLN A 98 -3.98 -5.31 14.11
N ARG A 99 -5.21 -4.93 13.73
CA ARG A 99 -6.31 -5.87 13.44
C ARG A 99 -6.20 -6.46 12.03
N TYR A 100 -5.78 -5.65 11.06
CA TYR A 100 -5.63 -6.04 9.65
C TYR A 100 -4.18 -6.42 9.30
N GLY A 101 -3.29 -6.22 10.26
CA GLY A 101 -2.05 -6.95 10.48
C GLY A 101 -0.84 -6.03 10.54
N ARG A 102 0.12 -6.45 11.36
CA ARG A 102 1.23 -5.60 11.83
C ARG A 102 2.29 -5.32 10.76
N LEU A 103 2.27 -6.08 9.66
CA LEU A 103 3.19 -5.93 8.56
C LEU A 103 2.39 -5.64 7.29
N PRO A 104 2.61 -4.53 6.58
CA PRO A 104 2.00 -4.35 5.27
C PRO A 104 2.44 -5.49 4.33
N MET A 105 1.52 -6.04 3.53
CA MET A 105 1.86 -7.03 2.50
C MET A 105 2.54 -6.36 1.29
N LEU A 106 3.69 -5.73 1.53
CA LEU A 106 4.49 -5.03 0.55
C LEU A 106 5.82 -5.79 0.37
N ASP A 107 5.87 -6.72 -0.58
CA ASP A 107 7.07 -7.50 -0.90
C ASP A 107 7.81 -7.02 -2.17
N LYS A 108 7.24 -6.03 -2.86
CA LYS A 108 7.86 -5.43 -4.04
C LYS A 108 8.80 -4.30 -3.63
N PHE A 109 9.97 -4.27 -4.27
CA PHE A 109 10.90 -3.16 -4.12
C PHE A 109 10.29 -1.89 -4.72
N ILE A 110 10.31 -0.80 -3.94
CA ILE A 110 9.90 0.54 -4.37
C ILE A 110 11.00 1.50 -3.91
N SER A 111 11.68 2.15 -4.87
CA SER A 111 12.99 2.81 -4.66
C SER A 111 13.05 3.85 -3.52
N ASN A 112 11.93 4.46 -3.17
CA ASN A 112 11.85 5.53 -2.16
C ASN A 112 10.80 5.28 -1.07
N VAL A 113 10.32 4.05 -0.92
CA VAL A 113 9.31 3.70 0.09
C VAL A 113 9.86 2.64 1.03
N ALA A 114 9.65 2.82 2.33
CA ALA A 114 9.92 1.81 3.33
C ALA A 114 8.84 1.76 4.41
N VAL A 115 8.85 0.69 5.18
CA VAL A 115 7.90 0.38 6.24
C VAL A 115 8.57 0.60 7.58
N THR A 116 7.86 1.24 8.52
CA THR A 116 8.36 1.44 9.88
C THR A 116 8.01 0.28 10.80
N PHE A 117 8.81 0.13 11.87
CA PHE A 117 8.56 -0.81 12.95
C PHE A 117 8.71 -0.12 14.29
N ASP A 118 8.09 -0.71 15.32
CA ASP A 118 8.25 -0.26 16.69
C ASP A 118 9.74 -0.20 17.06
N LEU A 119 10.15 0.91 17.69
CA LEU A 119 11.52 1.18 18.12
C LEU A 119 12.56 1.32 16.99
N MET A 120 12.13 1.35 15.72
CA MET A 120 13.01 1.56 14.58
C MET A 120 13.70 2.93 14.68
N LYS A 121 15.03 2.94 14.55
CA LYS A 121 15.86 4.15 14.48
C LYS A 121 16.59 4.18 13.15
N VAL A 122 16.42 5.25 12.41
CA VAL A 122 17.01 5.41 11.07
C VAL A 122 17.69 6.76 10.99
N ARG A 123 18.90 6.81 10.41
CA ARG A 123 19.54 8.07 10.03
C ARG A 123 19.11 8.42 8.61
N PHE A 124 19.04 9.71 8.30
CA PHE A 124 18.72 10.18 6.95
C PHE A 124 19.60 9.54 5.85
N SER A 125 20.88 9.32 6.14
CA SER A 125 21.82 8.67 5.22
C SER A 125 21.53 7.18 4.96
N ASP A 126 20.71 6.53 5.79
CA ASP A 126 20.35 5.12 5.65
C ASP A 126 19.00 4.91 4.94
N LEU A 127 18.22 5.97 4.71
CA LEU A 127 16.86 5.84 4.15
C LEU A 127 16.85 5.06 2.83
N GLN A 128 17.76 5.40 1.91
CA GLN A 128 17.87 4.77 0.59
C GLN A 128 18.24 3.27 0.65
N ARG A 129 18.68 2.77 1.82
CA ARG A 129 18.96 1.34 2.03
C ARG A 129 17.73 0.56 2.44
N LEU A 130 16.73 1.23 3.04
CA LEU A 130 15.56 0.57 3.59
C LEU A 130 14.72 -0.22 2.57
N PRO A 131 14.49 0.28 1.34
CA PRO A 131 13.67 -0.43 0.37
C PRO A 131 14.20 -1.81 -0.01
N TYR A 132 15.52 -2.02 0.09
CA TYR A 132 16.15 -3.31 -0.21
C TYR A 132 15.73 -4.42 0.77
N TYR A 133 15.23 -4.07 1.96
CA TYR A 133 14.72 -5.06 2.92
C TYR A 133 13.28 -5.49 2.65
N LEU A 134 12.49 -4.71 1.88
CA LEU A 134 11.07 -4.99 1.65
C LEU A 134 10.80 -6.42 1.14
N PRO A 135 11.52 -6.93 0.12
CA PRO A 135 11.26 -8.29 -0.40
C PRO A 135 11.53 -9.40 0.62
N TYR A 136 12.30 -9.10 1.66
CA TYR A 136 12.70 -10.06 2.68
C TYR A 136 11.75 -10.11 3.87
N TYR A 137 10.84 -9.13 4.03
CA TYR A 137 9.91 -9.09 5.15
C TYR A 137 8.95 -10.28 5.17
N LYS A 138 8.54 -10.80 4.01
CA LYS A 138 7.73 -12.03 3.95
C LYS A 138 8.44 -13.25 4.54
N TYR A 139 9.77 -13.32 4.44
CA TYR A 139 10.55 -14.41 5.04
C TYR A 139 10.80 -14.16 6.53
N ALA A 140 11.19 -12.94 6.89
CA ALA A 140 11.44 -12.57 8.29
C ALA A 140 10.20 -12.70 9.17
N PHE A 141 9.02 -12.47 8.60
CA PHE A 141 7.74 -12.49 9.31
C PHE A 141 6.74 -13.52 8.73
N ALA A 142 7.22 -14.64 8.20
CA ALA A 142 6.42 -15.63 7.46
C ALA A 142 5.08 -16.00 8.15
N LYS A 143 5.11 -16.31 9.46
CA LYS A 143 3.89 -16.63 10.22
C LYS A 143 2.83 -15.53 10.18
N HIS A 144 3.25 -14.27 10.25
CA HIS A 144 2.34 -13.12 10.19
C HIS A 144 1.88 -12.87 8.76
N TRP A 145 2.80 -13.03 7.80
CA TRP A 145 2.52 -12.88 6.37
C TRP A 145 1.43 -13.84 5.89
N ASP A 146 1.54 -15.13 6.21
CA ASP A 146 0.56 -16.16 5.81
C ASP A 146 -0.81 -15.90 6.45
N ALA A 147 -0.83 -15.53 7.74
CA ALA A 147 -2.05 -15.20 8.45
C ALA A 147 -2.76 -13.96 7.86
N GLN A 148 -2.00 -13.00 7.33
CA GLN A 148 -2.57 -11.82 6.65
C GLN A 148 -3.10 -12.18 5.26
N GLN A 149 -2.39 -12.99 4.48
CA GLN A 149 -2.87 -13.48 3.19
C GLN A 149 -4.24 -14.16 3.31
N VAL A 150 -4.37 -15.11 4.24
CA VAL A 150 -5.64 -15.83 4.46
C VAL A 150 -6.78 -14.87 4.84
N LYS A 151 -6.50 -13.86 5.68
CA LYS A 151 -7.50 -12.86 6.07
C LYS A 151 -7.91 -11.95 4.91
N ALA A 152 -6.95 -11.52 4.09
CA ALA A 152 -7.19 -10.68 2.93
C ALA A 152 -8.04 -11.44 1.90
N GLU A 153 -7.68 -12.69 1.59
CA GLU A 153 -8.45 -13.57 0.70
C GLU A 153 -9.87 -13.80 1.23
N ALA A 154 -10.03 -14.16 2.51
CA ALA A 154 -11.34 -14.36 3.11
C ALA A 154 -12.20 -13.09 3.12
N TYR A 155 -11.61 -11.91 3.20
CA TYR A 155 -12.31 -10.64 3.05
C TYR A 155 -12.77 -10.41 1.60
N SER A 156 -11.88 -10.60 0.63
CA SER A 156 -12.18 -10.47 -0.80
C SER A 156 -13.31 -11.41 -1.23
N TRP A 157 -13.29 -12.66 -0.78
CA TRP A 157 -14.35 -13.62 -1.07
C TRP A 157 -15.70 -13.25 -0.46
N ARG A 158 -15.72 -12.72 0.77
CA ARG A 158 -16.97 -12.23 1.38
C ARG A 158 -17.56 -11.08 0.58
N LYS A 159 -16.73 -10.12 0.18
CA LYS A 159 -17.14 -8.97 -0.63
C LYS A 159 -17.68 -9.38 -2.00
N TYR A 160 -17.00 -10.32 -2.66
CA TYR A 160 -17.47 -10.88 -3.93
C TYR A 160 -18.84 -11.55 -3.79
N ARG A 161 -19.04 -12.34 -2.73
CA ARG A 161 -20.34 -13.00 -2.46
C ARG A 161 -21.45 -12.00 -2.16
N GLU A 162 -21.17 -10.94 -1.41
CA GLU A 162 -22.12 -9.86 -1.14
C GLU A 162 -22.51 -9.13 -2.44
N GLN A 163 -21.54 -8.83 -3.31
CA GLN A 163 -21.78 -8.21 -4.61
C GLN A 163 -22.62 -9.11 -5.54
N ALA A 164 -22.26 -10.39 -5.66
CA ALA A 164 -23.01 -11.36 -6.46
C ALA A 164 -24.44 -11.58 -5.94
N SER A 165 -24.68 -11.42 -4.64
CA SER A 165 -26.03 -11.48 -4.06
C SER A 165 -26.89 -10.23 -4.29
N MET A 166 -26.27 -9.11 -4.71
CA MET A 166 -26.94 -7.85 -5.01
C MET A 166 -27.24 -7.66 -6.50
N GLU A 167 -26.70 -8.50 -7.39
CA GLU A 167 -27.03 -8.49 -8.82
C GLU A 167 -28.40 -9.17 -9.07
N PRO A 168 -29.31 -8.55 -9.84
CA PRO A 168 -30.61 -9.15 -10.14
C PRO A 168 -30.44 -10.42 -10.99
N PRO A 169 -31.29 -11.44 -10.80
CA PRO A 169 -31.20 -12.69 -11.57
C PRO A 169 -31.81 -12.50 -12.96
N ASP A 170 -31.19 -11.70 -13.83
CA ASP A 170 -31.57 -11.65 -15.24
C ASP A 170 -30.43 -11.13 -16.14
N SER A 171 -29.46 -12.01 -16.42
CA SER A 171 -28.66 -12.01 -17.66
C SER A 171 -27.78 -13.27 -17.76
N LEU A 172 -28.28 -14.41 -17.26
CA LEU A 172 -27.72 -15.71 -17.59
C LEU A 172 -28.28 -16.12 -18.96
N GLU A 173 -27.72 -15.59 -20.05
CA GLU A 173 -27.63 -16.42 -21.25
C GLU A 173 -26.67 -17.56 -20.91
N CYS A 174 -27.24 -18.75 -20.68
CA CYS A 174 -26.49 -20.00 -20.76
C CYS A 174 -25.87 -20.09 -22.15
N SER A 175 -24.62 -19.64 -22.30
CA SER A 175 -23.79 -20.10 -23.41
C SER A 175 -23.48 -21.57 -23.13
N GLU A 176 -24.06 -22.42 -23.97
CA GLU A 176 -23.91 -23.86 -23.96
C GLU A 176 -22.43 -24.24 -23.92
N LEU A 177 -22.08 -25.16 -23.00
CA LEU A 177 -20.81 -25.87 -23.04
C LEU A 177 -20.69 -26.58 -24.41
N PRO A 178 -19.55 -26.52 -25.11
CA PRO A 178 -19.40 -27.25 -26.36
C PRO A 178 -19.50 -28.75 -26.07
N ASP A 179 -20.54 -29.34 -26.68
CA ASP A 179 -20.86 -30.76 -26.65
C ASP A 179 -19.70 -31.54 -27.30
N ASN A 180 -18.89 -32.22 -26.48
CA ASN A 180 -17.78 -33.03 -26.97
C ASN A 180 -18.31 -34.43 -27.29
N SER A 181 -19.00 -34.54 -28.41
CA SER A 181 -19.44 -35.82 -28.98
C SER A 181 -19.13 -35.85 -30.47
N ASP A 182 -17.87 -36.08 -30.81
CA ASP A 182 -17.55 -36.80 -32.05
C ASP A 182 -16.20 -37.52 -31.91
N GLY A 183 -16.31 -38.85 -31.87
CA GLY A 183 -15.17 -39.74 -31.87
C GLY A 183 -14.48 -39.74 -33.24
N ALA A 184 -13.21 -39.33 -33.24
CA ALA A 184 -12.26 -39.72 -34.27
C ALA A 184 -10.84 -39.74 -33.69
N THR A 185 -10.35 -40.92 -33.34
CA THR A 185 -8.93 -41.26 -33.54
C THR A 185 -8.83 -41.84 -34.97
N PRO A 186 -7.68 -41.80 -35.70
CA PRO A 186 -6.30 -41.85 -35.20
C PRO A 186 -5.24 -41.07 -36.02
N LYS A 187 -4.02 -40.90 -35.46
CA LYS A 187 -2.77 -41.52 -35.98
C LYS A 187 -1.53 -41.00 -35.23
N VAL A 188 -0.83 -41.95 -34.61
CA VAL A 188 0.57 -41.83 -34.20
C VAL A 188 1.43 -41.89 -35.45
N SER A 189 2.36 -40.94 -35.61
CA SER A 189 3.53 -41.11 -36.47
C SER A 189 4.79 -40.93 -35.61
N GLN A 190 5.50 -42.04 -35.40
CA GLN A 190 6.88 -42.04 -34.95
C GLN A 190 7.81 -41.90 -36.17
N SER A 191 8.84 -41.05 -36.05
CA SER A 191 10.19 -41.25 -36.58
C SER A 191 11.05 -40.04 -36.17
N SER A 192 11.91 -40.14 -35.16
CA SER A 192 13.31 -40.61 -35.24
C SER A 192 14.24 -39.64 -35.96
N VAL A 193 15.12 -39.01 -35.16
CA VAL A 193 16.55 -38.72 -35.39
C VAL A 193 16.96 -38.22 -36.79
N VAL A 194 17.43 -36.97 -36.86
CA VAL A 194 18.84 -36.58 -37.15
C VAL A 194 19.17 -35.30 -36.39
#